data_AF-A0A2N0MK70-F1
#
_entry.id   AF-A0A2N0MK70-F1
#
_cell.length_a   1.000
_cell.length_b   1.000
_cell.length_c   1.000
_cell.angle_alpha   90.00
_cell.angle_beta   90.00
_cell.angle_gamma   90.00
#
_symmetry.space_group_name_H-M   'P 1'
#
loop_
_entity.id
_entity.type
_entity.pdbx_description
1 polymer ?
#
loop_
_entity_poly.entity_id
_entity_poly.type
_entity_poly.pdbx_seq_one_letter_code
_entity_poly.pdbx_strand_id
1 'polypeptide(L)'
;MPSLSQNRPADYQDYWKATLDELASLPPAPEVGEIPLRSTEFASAYSVRLTSIGPYRIFAYLSIPRGPGPFPARLYLPRYGSVVELIPQGSANALREHYVICSIGVRGQRGADQPFAASFPGLLTTDIEDPLAYVFRGIVADCIRGLEYLVSRPEVDRGRVAAIGNDLALMTAALCPQITHVVCTPSLFYATSDLAPHTEAYPLEEINDYLRLYPSNLEAVHRTLSYFDLRWAPAPEYSPTLLIGGADGELLDREAFEPLLQTLGEWGEFRELEHSAFKDGLFTEEWLTKKLGLAKPVLPEHWQ
;
A
#
# COMPACT_ATOMS: atom_id res chain seq x y z
N MET A 1 24.04 -0.82 -11.39
CA MET A 1 22.78 -1.56 -11.17
C MET A 1 22.76 -2.89 -11.91
N PRO A 2 22.10 -3.94 -11.38
CA PRO A 2 21.86 -5.17 -12.12
C PRO A 2 20.95 -4.93 -13.32
N SER A 3 21.06 -5.76 -14.36
CA SER A 3 20.16 -5.69 -15.51
C SER A 3 18.79 -6.23 -15.10
N LEU A 4 17.75 -5.42 -15.29
CA LEU A 4 16.38 -5.81 -14.93
C LEU A 4 15.71 -6.57 -16.10
N SER A 5 15.11 -7.70 -15.78
CA SER A 5 14.36 -8.54 -16.71
C SER A 5 13.11 -7.83 -17.23
N GLN A 6 12.72 -8.10 -18.47
CA GLN A 6 11.47 -7.62 -19.08
C GLN A 6 10.47 -8.78 -19.16
N ASN A 7 10.00 -9.23 -17.99
CA ASN A 7 9.26 -10.48 -17.83
C ASN A 7 7.78 -10.28 -17.51
N ARG A 8 7.17 -9.15 -17.92
CA ARG A 8 5.74 -8.91 -17.74
C ARG A 8 4.91 -10.07 -18.33
N PRO A 9 4.08 -10.75 -17.52
CA PRO A 9 3.20 -11.81 -18.03
C PRO A 9 2.26 -11.30 -19.13
N ALA A 10 2.04 -12.11 -20.16
CA ALA A 10 1.15 -11.76 -21.27
C ALA A 10 -0.31 -11.59 -20.80
N ASP A 11 -0.70 -12.35 -19.79
CA ASP A 11 -2.01 -12.39 -19.14
C ASP A 11 -2.07 -11.54 -17.86
N TYR A 12 -1.09 -10.64 -17.63
CA TYR A 12 -1.03 -9.79 -16.44
C TYR A 12 -2.35 -9.03 -16.18
N GLN A 13 -2.96 -8.48 -17.23
CA GLN A 13 -4.22 -7.74 -17.10
C GLN A 13 -5.39 -8.67 -16.73
N ASP A 14 -5.46 -9.85 -17.36
CA ASP A 14 -6.51 -10.83 -17.11
C ASP A 14 -6.41 -11.40 -15.70
N TYR A 15 -5.19 -11.64 -15.20
CA TYR A 15 -4.93 -12.09 -13.84
C TYR A 15 -5.49 -11.13 -12.78
N TRP A 16 -5.19 -9.84 -12.91
CA TRP A 16 -5.69 -8.85 -11.95
C TRP A 16 -7.18 -8.56 -12.13
N LYS A 17 -7.69 -8.57 -13.37
CA LYS A 17 -9.12 -8.48 -13.64
C LYS A 17 -9.90 -9.62 -12.98
N ALA A 18 -9.42 -10.85 -13.08
CA ALA A 18 -10.06 -12.00 -12.44
C ALA A 18 -10.11 -11.84 -10.91
N THR A 19 -9.05 -11.29 -10.31
CA THR A 19 -9.01 -10.97 -8.87
C THR A 19 -10.04 -9.90 -8.49
N LEU A 20 -10.16 -8.83 -9.29
CA LEU A 20 -11.18 -7.80 -9.09
C LEU A 20 -12.61 -8.35 -9.25
N ASP A 21 -12.86 -9.17 -10.27
CA ASP A 21 -14.17 -9.78 -10.53
C ASP A 21 -14.58 -10.71 -9.37
N GLU A 22 -13.63 -11.52 -8.86
CA GLU A 22 -13.85 -12.37 -7.69
C GLU A 22 -14.19 -11.54 -6.45
N LEU A 23 -13.43 -10.48 -6.16
CA LEU A 23 -13.71 -9.58 -5.05
C LEU A 23 -15.10 -8.92 -5.18
N ALA A 24 -15.44 -8.43 -6.37
CA ALA A 24 -16.70 -7.74 -6.66
C ALA A 24 -17.93 -8.66 -6.50
N SER A 25 -17.76 -9.97 -6.67
CA SER A 25 -18.83 -10.96 -6.45
C SER A 25 -19.22 -11.12 -4.97
N LEU A 26 -18.39 -10.64 -4.04
CA LEU A 26 -18.56 -10.79 -2.61
C LEU A 26 -19.00 -9.46 -1.97
N PRO A 27 -20.17 -9.40 -1.30
CA PRO A 27 -20.62 -8.17 -0.66
C PRO A 27 -19.64 -7.76 0.47
N PRO A 28 -19.31 -6.46 0.63
CA PRO A 28 -18.38 -6.01 1.68
C PRO A 28 -18.82 -6.34 3.11
N ALA A 29 -20.14 -6.44 3.34
CA ALA A 29 -20.75 -6.77 4.64
C ALA A 29 -20.08 -6.02 5.82
N PRO A 30 -20.06 -4.67 5.82
CA PRO A 30 -19.32 -3.90 6.81
C PRO A 30 -19.90 -4.12 8.21
N GLU A 31 -19.02 -4.45 9.15
CA GLU A 31 -19.31 -4.42 10.58
C GLU A 31 -18.52 -3.26 11.18
N VAL A 32 -19.23 -2.30 11.77
CA VAL A 32 -18.64 -1.05 12.24
C VAL A 32 -18.88 -0.91 13.73
N GLY A 33 -17.81 -0.73 14.49
CA GLY A 33 -17.86 -0.46 15.92
C GLY A 33 -17.13 0.83 16.25
N GLU A 34 -17.78 1.76 16.97
CA GLU A 34 -17.10 2.97 17.47
C GLU A 34 -15.99 2.60 18.47
N ILE A 35 -14.94 3.41 18.52
CA ILE A 35 -13.85 3.31 19.49
C ILE A 35 -13.83 4.58 20.33
N PRO A 36 -14.69 4.70 21.36
CA PRO A 36 -14.82 5.92 22.17
C PRO A 36 -13.48 6.41 22.75
N LEU A 37 -12.61 5.48 23.15
CA LEU A 37 -11.28 5.78 23.69
C LEU A 37 -10.37 6.54 22.70
N ARG A 38 -10.64 6.44 21.40
CA ARG A 38 -9.86 7.10 20.34
C ARG A 38 -10.62 8.24 19.69
N SER A 39 -11.92 8.39 19.92
CA SER A 39 -12.69 9.54 19.48
C SER A 39 -12.26 10.81 20.22
N THR A 40 -12.33 11.95 19.55
CA THR A 40 -12.02 13.29 20.09
C THR A 40 -13.20 14.22 19.84
N GLU A 41 -13.08 15.47 20.32
CA GLU A 41 -14.07 16.53 20.04
C GLU A 41 -14.16 16.89 18.56
N PHE A 42 -13.15 16.54 17.76
CA PHE A 42 -13.05 16.89 16.35
C PHE A 42 -13.10 15.69 15.40
N ALA A 43 -13.01 14.46 15.89
CA ALA A 43 -13.07 13.26 15.05
C ALA A 43 -13.68 12.06 15.77
N SER A 44 -14.45 11.25 15.05
CA SER A 44 -14.94 9.95 15.51
C SER A 44 -14.01 8.84 15.02
N ALA A 45 -13.67 7.88 15.88
CA ALA A 45 -12.88 6.72 15.52
C ALA A 45 -13.73 5.44 15.50
N TYR A 46 -13.49 4.58 14.52
CA TYR A 46 -14.20 3.33 14.32
C TYR A 46 -13.22 2.19 14.03
N SER A 47 -13.62 1.01 14.44
CA SER A 47 -13.15 -0.26 13.89
C SER A 47 -14.12 -0.68 12.81
N VAL A 48 -13.59 -1.18 11.70
CA VAL A 48 -14.38 -1.68 10.57
C VAL A 48 -13.87 -3.07 10.24
N ARG A 49 -14.79 -4.01 10.02
CA ARG A 49 -14.48 -5.30 9.41
C ARG A 49 -15.20 -5.46 8.08
N LEU A 50 -14.50 -5.98 7.09
CA LEU A 50 -15.00 -6.16 5.73
C LEU A 50 -14.71 -7.57 5.25
N THR A 51 -15.62 -8.14 4.47
CA THR A 51 -15.39 -9.42 3.79
C THR A 51 -14.41 -9.19 2.65
N SER A 52 -13.50 -10.12 2.39
CA SER A 52 -12.61 -10.10 1.22
C SER A 52 -12.68 -11.45 0.48
N ILE A 53 -11.85 -11.65 -0.54
CA ILE A 53 -11.74 -12.92 -1.26
C ILE A 53 -11.37 -14.04 -0.29
N GLY A 54 -12.06 -15.18 -0.39
CA GLY A 54 -11.87 -16.35 0.46
C GLY A 54 -12.61 -16.25 1.80
N PRO A 55 -12.23 -17.05 2.82
CA PRO A 55 -12.88 -17.03 4.13
C PRO A 55 -12.49 -15.83 5.01
N TYR A 56 -11.92 -14.77 4.43
CA TYR A 56 -11.22 -13.72 5.17
C TYR A 56 -12.10 -12.52 5.48
N ARG A 57 -11.96 -12.04 6.71
CA ARG A 57 -12.48 -10.75 7.16
C ARG A 57 -11.28 -9.84 7.46
N ILE A 58 -11.18 -8.74 6.75
CA ILE A 58 -10.13 -7.75 6.94
C ILE A 58 -10.57 -6.72 7.97
N PHE A 59 -9.60 -5.99 8.52
CA PHE A 59 -9.81 -5.00 9.56
C PHE A 59 -9.40 -3.62 9.06
N ALA A 60 -10.03 -2.57 9.56
CA ALA A 60 -9.54 -1.22 9.38
C ALA A 60 -9.86 -0.36 10.61
N TYR A 61 -8.95 0.55 10.91
CA TYR A 61 -9.26 1.72 11.70
C TYR A 61 -9.75 2.84 10.77
N LEU A 62 -10.89 3.44 11.08
CA LEU A 62 -11.45 4.58 10.35
C LEU A 62 -11.58 5.77 11.29
N SER A 63 -11.00 6.91 10.93
CA SER A 63 -11.22 8.19 11.59
C SER A 63 -11.97 9.13 10.65
N ILE A 64 -13.07 9.70 11.13
CA ILE A 64 -13.88 10.65 10.36
C ILE A 64 -13.90 11.99 11.11
N PRO A 65 -13.52 13.11 10.47
CA PRO A 65 -13.67 14.43 11.08
C PRO A 65 -15.13 14.75 11.40
N ARG A 66 -15.36 15.48 12.50
CA ARG A 66 -16.68 16.03 12.83
C ARG A 66 -16.85 17.36 12.09
N GLY A 67 -18.07 17.61 11.63
CA GLY A 67 -18.42 18.87 10.95
C GLY A 67 -18.88 18.67 9.51
N PRO A 68 -19.05 19.76 8.75
CA PRO A 68 -19.51 19.68 7.37
C PRO A 68 -18.38 19.19 6.45
N GLY A 69 -18.51 17.97 5.94
CA GLY A 69 -17.69 17.45 4.85
C GLY A 69 -18.20 17.88 3.46
N PRO A 70 -17.79 17.19 2.37
CA PRO A 70 -16.87 16.05 2.35
C PRO A 70 -15.41 16.48 2.62
N PHE A 71 -14.60 15.53 3.09
CA PHE A 71 -13.19 15.73 3.43
C PHE A 71 -12.28 14.95 2.48
N PRO A 72 -11.05 15.43 2.19
CA PRO A 72 -10.04 14.60 1.55
C PRO A 72 -9.80 13.32 2.38
N ALA A 73 -9.40 12.24 1.71
CA ALA A 73 -9.22 10.95 2.36
C ALA A 73 -7.78 10.42 2.22
N ARG A 74 -7.32 9.73 3.25
CA ARG A 74 -6.03 9.02 3.28
C ARG A 74 -6.28 7.55 3.56
N LEU A 75 -5.91 6.71 2.60
CA LEU A 75 -5.84 5.26 2.77
C LEU A 75 -4.39 4.90 3.10
N TYR A 76 -4.14 4.47 4.33
CA TYR A 76 -2.85 3.91 4.73
C TYR A 76 -2.86 2.41 4.46
N LEU A 77 -2.07 2.00 3.48
CA LEU A 77 -1.89 0.61 3.09
C LEU A 77 -0.88 -0.06 4.05
N PRO A 78 -0.97 -1.39 4.22
CA PRO A 78 -0.14 -2.09 5.18
C PRO A 78 1.32 -2.08 4.75
N ARG A 79 2.20 -2.05 5.75
CA ARG A 79 3.63 -2.31 5.59
C ARG A 79 3.90 -3.80 5.77
N TYR A 80 5.11 -4.24 5.40
CA TYR A 80 5.55 -5.61 5.69
C TYR A 80 5.76 -5.79 7.20
N GLY A 81 4.74 -6.31 7.88
CA GLY A 81 4.68 -6.50 9.33
C GLY A 81 3.24 -6.61 9.82
N SER A 82 3.04 -6.95 11.09
CA SER A 82 1.69 -7.17 11.66
C SER A 82 1.03 -5.92 12.27
N VAL A 83 1.67 -4.75 12.13
CA VAL A 83 1.27 -3.53 12.84
C VAL A 83 0.24 -2.74 12.04
N VAL A 84 -0.92 -2.50 12.64
CA VAL A 84 -1.98 -1.63 12.13
C VAL A 84 -2.25 -0.53 13.16
N GLU A 85 -2.10 0.72 12.76
CA GLU A 85 -2.26 1.90 13.61
C GLU A 85 -3.38 2.80 13.10
N LEU A 86 -4.19 3.38 14.00
CA LEU A 86 -5.25 4.33 13.61
C LEU A 86 -4.70 5.52 12.82
N ILE A 87 -3.51 5.99 13.20
CA ILE A 87 -2.70 6.94 12.45
C ILE A 87 -1.26 6.42 12.53
N PRO A 88 -0.56 6.19 11.41
CA PRO A 88 0.82 5.71 11.44
C PRO A 88 1.77 6.64 12.19
N GLN A 89 2.76 6.07 12.90
CA GLN A 89 3.75 6.86 13.65
C GLN A 89 4.43 7.93 12.78
N GLY A 90 4.60 9.13 13.35
CA GLY A 90 5.10 10.32 12.65
C GLY A 90 4.00 11.21 12.08
N SER A 91 2.76 10.73 11.98
CA SER A 91 1.64 11.54 11.49
C SER A 91 1.02 12.42 12.59
N ALA A 92 0.56 13.62 12.24
CA ALA A 92 -0.08 14.54 13.20
C ALA A 92 -1.47 14.03 13.62
N ASN A 93 -1.79 14.00 14.92
CA ASN A 93 -3.17 13.74 15.35
C ASN A 93 -4.17 14.76 14.76
N ALA A 94 -3.69 15.99 14.49
CA ALA A 94 -4.44 17.04 13.79
C ALA A 94 -4.89 16.63 12.38
N LEU A 95 -4.28 15.62 11.74
CA LEU A 95 -4.76 15.11 10.44
C LEU A 95 -6.19 14.61 10.52
N ARG A 96 -6.60 14.09 11.68
CA ARG A 96 -7.96 13.58 11.88
C ARG A 96 -9.02 14.69 11.90
N GLU A 97 -8.63 15.96 11.99
CA GLU A 97 -9.51 17.13 11.85
C GLU A 97 -9.80 17.46 10.38
N HIS A 98 -8.92 17.03 9.48
CA HIS A 98 -8.90 17.48 8.10
C HIS A 98 -9.12 16.36 7.08
N TYR A 99 -8.87 15.11 7.47
CA TYR A 99 -8.93 13.95 6.59
C TYR A 99 -9.82 12.85 7.15
N VAL A 100 -10.58 12.20 6.28
CA VAL A 100 -11.03 10.83 6.56
C VAL A 100 -9.82 9.92 6.44
N ILE A 101 -9.44 9.25 7.52
CA ILE A 101 -8.27 8.36 7.55
C ILE A 101 -8.76 6.93 7.68
N CYS A 102 -8.31 6.07 6.77
CA CYS A 102 -8.54 4.63 6.82
C CYS A 102 -7.19 3.91 6.82
N SER A 103 -6.85 3.26 7.93
CA SER A 103 -5.67 2.40 8.04
C SER A 103 -6.10 0.95 8.02
N ILE A 104 -5.71 0.22 7.00
CA ILE A 104 -6.19 -1.15 6.78
C ILE A 104 -5.21 -2.18 7.37
N GLY A 105 -5.79 -3.22 7.97
CA GLY A 105 -5.15 -4.46 8.35
C GLY A 105 -5.61 -5.57 7.42
N VAL A 106 -4.67 -6.14 6.66
CA VAL A 106 -4.91 -7.20 5.68
C VAL A 106 -4.83 -8.59 6.33
N ARG A 107 -5.27 -9.63 5.61
CA ARG A 107 -5.20 -11.01 6.09
C ARG A 107 -3.82 -11.33 6.68
N GLY A 108 -3.80 -12.00 7.83
CA GLY A 108 -2.57 -12.35 8.53
C GLY A 108 -2.05 -11.30 9.51
N GLN A 109 -2.53 -10.05 9.46
CA GLN A 109 -2.15 -9.01 10.41
C GLN A 109 -3.11 -8.94 11.60
N ARG A 110 -2.68 -8.27 12.67
CA ARG A 110 -3.49 -8.07 13.87
C ARG A 110 -4.87 -7.48 13.53
N GLY A 111 -5.92 -8.16 13.96
CA GLY A 111 -7.32 -7.78 13.70
C GLY A 111 -7.93 -8.46 12.46
N ALA A 112 -7.09 -9.03 11.60
CA ALA A 112 -7.44 -9.80 10.41
C ALA A 112 -6.61 -11.11 10.34
N ASP A 113 -6.28 -11.67 11.51
CA ASP A 113 -5.41 -12.83 11.72
C ASP A 113 -6.18 -14.16 11.80
N GLN A 114 -7.42 -14.18 11.30
CA GLN A 114 -8.28 -15.37 11.24
C GLN A 114 -8.88 -15.52 9.84
N PRO A 115 -8.87 -16.73 9.26
CA PRO A 115 -8.28 -17.99 9.78
C PRO A 115 -6.76 -18.12 9.63
N PHE A 116 -6.07 -17.08 9.13
CA PHE A 116 -4.64 -17.08 8.86
C PHE A 116 -3.94 -16.00 9.67
N ALA A 117 -2.89 -16.36 10.41
CA ALA A 117 -1.98 -15.43 11.05
C ALA A 117 -0.63 -15.49 10.34
N ALA A 118 -0.14 -14.36 9.84
CA ALA A 118 1.08 -14.30 9.06
C ALA A 118 2.33 -14.40 9.95
N SER A 119 3.33 -15.12 9.45
CA SER A 119 4.67 -15.16 10.03
C SER A 119 5.53 -14.04 9.44
N PHE A 120 6.28 -13.35 10.29
CA PHE A 120 7.23 -12.32 9.88
C PHE A 120 8.59 -12.61 10.57
N PRO A 121 9.63 -13.06 9.85
CA PRO A 121 9.67 -13.40 8.41
C PRO A 121 8.82 -14.64 8.06
N GLY A 122 8.43 -14.78 6.79
CA GLY A 122 7.76 -15.95 6.22
C GLY A 122 6.56 -15.62 5.31
N LEU A 123 5.94 -14.45 5.48
CA LEU A 123 4.78 -14.06 4.68
C LEU A 123 5.12 -13.94 3.19
N LEU A 124 6.31 -13.42 2.85
CA LEU A 124 6.69 -13.15 1.45
C LEU A 124 6.74 -14.43 0.59
N THR A 125 6.93 -15.59 1.21
CA THR A 125 7.09 -16.88 0.52
C THR A 125 5.89 -17.81 0.70
N THR A 126 4.82 -17.35 1.36
CA THR A 126 3.61 -18.16 1.58
C THR A 126 2.89 -18.41 0.26
N ASP A 127 2.87 -19.68 -0.18
CA ASP A 127 2.25 -20.18 -1.42
C ASP A 127 2.82 -19.52 -2.71
N ILE A 128 4.10 -19.15 -2.69
CA ILE A 128 4.77 -18.39 -3.77
C ILE A 128 4.97 -19.20 -5.07
N GLU A 129 4.80 -20.52 -5.06
CA GLU A 129 4.98 -21.37 -6.25
C GLU A 129 3.83 -21.26 -7.26
N ASP A 130 2.67 -20.77 -6.83
CA ASP A 130 1.48 -20.63 -7.66
C ASP A 130 0.91 -19.21 -7.55
N PRO A 131 0.90 -18.40 -8.64
CA PRO A 131 0.34 -17.05 -8.59
C PRO A 131 -1.12 -17.00 -8.14
N LEU A 132 -1.92 -18.04 -8.37
CA LEU A 132 -3.32 -18.06 -7.96
C LEU A 132 -3.50 -18.35 -6.47
N ALA A 133 -2.57 -19.09 -5.86
CA ALA A 133 -2.56 -19.41 -4.44
C ALA A 133 -1.77 -18.38 -3.60
N TYR A 134 -0.85 -17.65 -4.23
CA TYR A 134 0.07 -16.75 -3.54
C TYR A 134 -0.65 -15.75 -2.65
N VAL A 135 -0.24 -15.68 -1.38
CA VAL A 135 -0.92 -14.90 -0.34
C VAL A 135 -1.11 -13.43 -0.70
N PHE A 136 -0.16 -12.84 -1.45
CA PHE A 136 -0.22 -11.44 -1.83
C PHE A 136 -1.31 -11.13 -2.87
N ARG A 137 -1.79 -12.11 -3.64
CA ARG A 137 -2.97 -11.94 -4.50
C ARG A 137 -4.18 -11.53 -3.65
N GLY A 138 -4.36 -12.25 -2.55
CA GLY A 138 -5.38 -11.96 -1.55
C GLY A 138 -5.16 -10.64 -0.80
N ILE A 139 -3.91 -10.33 -0.42
CA ILE A 139 -3.58 -9.07 0.26
C ILE A 139 -3.88 -7.86 -0.63
N VAL A 140 -3.57 -7.92 -1.93
CA VAL A 140 -3.93 -6.84 -2.86
C VAL A 140 -5.45 -6.68 -2.95
N ALA A 141 -6.22 -7.77 -2.99
CA ALA A 141 -7.67 -7.72 -2.94
C ALA A 141 -8.20 -7.11 -1.62
N ASP A 142 -7.55 -7.41 -0.49
CA ASP A 142 -7.86 -6.82 0.81
C ASP A 142 -7.68 -5.29 0.79
N CYS A 143 -6.60 -4.81 0.16
CA CYS A 143 -6.34 -3.39 -0.02
C CYS A 143 -7.44 -2.69 -0.83
N ILE A 144 -7.85 -3.32 -1.93
CA ILE A 144 -8.90 -2.81 -2.81
C ILE A 144 -10.24 -2.76 -2.07
N ARG A 145 -10.59 -3.80 -1.30
CA ARG A 145 -11.79 -3.82 -0.45
C ARG A 145 -11.81 -2.68 0.57
N GLY A 146 -10.66 -2.36 1.16
CA GLY A 146 -10.50 -1.21 2.04
C GLY A 146 -10.78 0.12 1.34
N LEU A 147 -10.27 0.28 0.11
CA LEU A 147 -10.54 1.44 -0.75
C LEU A 147 -12.02 1.54 -1.11
N GLU A 148 -12.65 0.45 -1.56
CA GLU A 148 -14.07 0.38 -1.92
C GLU A 148 -14.96 0.90 -0.78
N TYR A 149 -14.69 0.43 0.44
CA TYR A 149 -15.42 0.89 1.61
C TYR A 149 -15.15 2.38 1.90
N LEU A 150 -13.89 2.81 1.87
CA LEU A 150 -13.52 4.22 2.09
C LEU A 150 -14.26 5.15 1.13
N VAL A 151 -14.22 4.90 -0.18
CA VAL A 151 -14.83 5.80 -1.18
C VAL A 151 -16.35 5.69 -1.24
N SER A 152 -16.95 4.67 -0.61
CA SER A 152 -18.40 4.58 -0.40
C SER A 152 -18.92 5.55 0.67
N ARG A 153 -18.04 6.05 1.54
CA ARG A 153 -18.40 6.95 2.63
C ARG A 153 -18.85 8.32 2.11
N PRO A 154 -20.03 8.85 2.52
CA PRO A 154 -20.46 10.18 2.10
C PRO A 154 -19.55 11.30 2.63
N GLU A 155 -18.78 11.02 3.68
CA GLU A 155 -17.82 11.96 4.27
C GLU A 155 -16.56 12.15 3.41
N VAL A 156 -16.34 11.32 2.39
CA VAL A 156 -15.14 11.32 1.55
C VAL A 156 -15.35 12.14 0.28
N ASP A 157 -14.44 13.07 0.04
CA ASP A 157 -14.27 13.75 -1.23
C ASP A 157 -13.52 12.82 -2.20
N ARG A 158 -14.27 12.25 -3.15
CA ARG A 158 -13.75 11.30 -4.14
C ARG A 158 -12.74 11.91 -5.11
N GLY A 159 -12.65 13.24 -5.20
CA GLY A 159 -11.63 13.93 -6.00
C GLY A 159 -10.28 14.07 -5.27
N ARG A 160 -10.20 13.69 -3.98
CA ARG A 160 -9.03 13.90 -3.13
C ARG A 160 -8.77 12.70 -2.21
N VAL A 161 -8.49 11.55 -2.83
CA VAL A 161 -8.17 10.29 -2.15
C VAL A 161 -6.70 9.93 -2.37
N ALA A 162 -5.92 9.90 -1.29
CA ALA A 162 -4.50 9.54 -1.31
C ALA A 162 -4.27 8.11 -0.80
N ALA A 163 -3.51 7.31 -1.54
CA ALA A 163 -2.97 6.03 -1.09
C ALA A 163 -1.54 6.23 -0.58
N ILE A 164 -1.26 5.74 0.62
CA ILE A 164 0.03 5.94 1.30
C ILE A 164 0.52 4.59 1.83
N GLY A 165 1.75 4.19 1.47
CA GLY A 165 2.33 2.94 1.95
C GLY A 165 3.57 2.52 1.17
N ASN A 166 3.94 1.24 1.25
CA ASN A 166 4.97 0.65 0.38
C ASN A 166 4.34 0.24 -0.97
N ASP A 167 4.72 -0.91 -1.49
CA ASP A 167 4.33 -1.46 -2.80
C ASP A 167 2.81 -1.50 -2.99
N LEU A 168 2.07 -1.89 -1.94
CA LEU A 168 0.61 -2.02 -1.98
C LEU A 168 -0.11 -0.70 -2.30
N ALA A 169 0.47 0.45 -1.99
CA ALA A 169 -0.13 1.75 -2.34
C ALA A 169 -0.16 1.94 -3.87
N LEU A 170 0.96 1.66 -4.53
CA LEU A 170 1.08 1.78 -5.99
C LEU A 170 0.28 0.68 -6.69
N MET A 171 0.36 -0.57 -6.23
CA MET A 171 -0.44 -1.68 -6.78
C MET A 171 -1.95 -1.39 -6.70
N THR A 172 -2.42 -0.90 -5.55
CA THR A 172 -3.85 -0.57 -5.40
C THR A 172 -4.23 0.58 -6.34
N ALA A 173 -3.39 1.61 -6.47
CA ALA A 173 -3.64 2.72 -7.38
C ALA A 173 -3.72 2.28 -8.85
N ALA A 174 -2.78 1.44 -9.30
CA ALA A 174 -2.75 0.91 -10.66
C ALA A 174 -4.01 0.10 -11.02
N LEU A 175 -4.63 -0.54 -10.04
CA LEU A 175 -5.84 -1.36 -10.21
C LEU A 175 -7.14 -0.58 -9.99
N CYS A 176 -7.09 0.60 -9.38
CA CYS A 176 -8.27 1.33 -8.92
C CYS A 176 -8.21 2.83 -9.26
N PRO A 177 -9.04 3.33 -10.19
CA PRO A 177 -9.03 4.73 -10.63
C PRO A 177 -9.52 5.72 -9.56
N GLN A 178 -10.06 5.25 -8.43
CA GLN A 178 -10.52 6.10 -7.34
C GLN A 178 -9.38 6.68 -6.50
N ILE A 179 -8.16 6.17 -6.65
CA ILE A 179 -6.96 6.77 -6.03
C ILE A 179 -6.47 7.90 -6.91
N THR A 180 -6.45 9.10 -6.33
CA THR A 180 -6.08 10.34 -7.03
C THR A 180 -4.64 10.75 -6.76
N HIS A 181 -4.03 10.26 -5.68
CA HIS A 181 -2.68 10.64 -5.24
C HIS A 181 -1.99 9.42 -4.62
N VAL A 182 -0.69 9.25 -4.87
CA VAL A 182 0.08 8.12 -4.35
C VAL A 182 1.34 8.62 -3.67
N VAL A 183 1.58 8.14 -2.45
CA VAL A 183 2.89 8.18 -1.79
C VAL A 183 3.32 6.75 -1.58
N CYS A 184 4.37 6.34 -2.27
CA CYS A 184 4.86 4.97 -2.27
C CYS A 184 6.34 4.93 -1.87
N THR A 185 6.67 4.03 -0.95
CA THR A 185 8.06 3.68 -0.63
C THR A 185 8.29 2.23 -1.02
N PRO A 186 8.57 1.90 -2.29
CA PRO A 186 8.70 0.50 -2.71
C PRO A 186 9.76 -0.25 -1.90
N SER A 187 9.51 -1.52 -1.58
CA SER A 187 10.47 -2.33 -0.82
C SER A 187 10.46 -3.82 -1.14
N LEU A 188 9.38 -4.36 -1.69
CA LEU A 188 9.23 -5.81 -1.90
C LEU A 188 9.12 -6.20 -3.37
N PHE A 189 8.30 -5.49 -4.13
CA PHE A 189 7.78 -5.90 -5.42
C PHE A 189 8.31 -5.05 -6.58
N TYR A 190 9.44 -4.38 -6.42
CA TYR A 190 10.13 -3.74 -7.53
C TYR A 190 11.23 -4.66 -8.06
N ALA A 191 11.04 -5.25 -9.25
CA ALA A 191 12.01 -6.16 -9.88
C ALA A 191 12.59 -7.23 -8.94
N THR A 192 11.75 -7.80 -8.06
CA THR A 192 12.16 -8.64 -6.92
C THR A 192 13.08 -9.78 -7.32
N SER A 193 12.75 -10.50 -8.39
CA SER A 193 13.56 -11.63 -8.87
C SER A 193 14.96 -11.23 -9.32
N ASP A 194 15.13 -9.99 -9.79
CA ASP A 194 16.42 -9.46 -10.23
C ASP A 194 17.19 -8.84 -9.06
N LEU A 195 16.51 -8.24 -8.09
CA LEU A 195 17.14 -7.50 -6.99
C LEU A 195 17.42 -8.34 -5.74
N ALA A 196 16.59 -9.34 -5.42
CA ALA A 196 16.77 -10.16 -4.22
C ALA A 196 18.17 -10.83 -4.13
N PRO A 197 18.76 -11.37 -5.22
CA PRO A 197 20.11 -11.95 -5.15
C PRO A 197 21.24 -10.96 -4.83
N HIS A 198 20.96 -9.66 -4.81
CA HIS A 198 21.94 -8.59 -4.56
C HIS A 198 21.83 -7.99 -3.15
N THR A 199 21.03 -8.58 -2.27
CA THR A 199 20.89 -8.12 -0.89
C THR A 199 20.69 -9.28 0.07
N GLU A 200 21.19 -9.14 1.30
CA GLU A 200 20.91 -10.04 2.43
C GLU A 200 19.90 -9.40 3.41
N ALA A 201 19.33 -8.24 3.05
CA ALA A 201 18.39 -7.54 3.89
C ALA A 201 16.99 -8.16 3.81
N TYR A 202 16.41 -8.45 4.98
CA TYR A 202 15.00 -8.77 5.08
C TYR A 202 14.15 -7.53 4.74
N PRO A 203 13.01 -7.69 4.03
CA PRO A 203 12.37 -8.98 3.72
C PRO A 203 12.82 -9.70 2.44
N LEU A 204 13.63 -9.07 1.57
CA LEU A 204 14.01 -9.68 0.29
C LEU A 204 14.84 -10.96 0.46
N GLU A 205 15.61 -11.08 1.55
CA GLU A 205 16.34 -12.32 1.87
C GLU A 205 15.41 -13.53 2.06
N GLU A 206 14.12 -13.36 2.36
CA GLU A 206 13.18 -14.49 2.42
C GLU A 206 13.09 -15.24 1.09
N ILE A 207 13.21 -14.53 -0.05
CA ILE A 207 13.22 -15.15 -1.38
C ILE A 207 14.49 -16.00 -1.56
N ASN A 208 15.63 -15.48 -1.14
CA ASN A 208 16.91 -16.18 -1.24
C ASN A 208 16.93 -17.42 -0.33
N ASP A 209 16.46 -17.28 0.91
CA ASP A 209 16.30 -18.38 1.87
C ASP A 209 15.41 -19.49 1.30
N TYR A 210 14.27 -19.11 0.74
CA TYR A 210 13.33 -20.05 0.14
C TYR A 210 13.94 -20.78 -1.06
N LEU A 211 14.57 -20.06 -1.99
CA LEU A 211 15.17 -20.67 -3.20
C LEU A 211 16.40 -21.52 -2.89
N ARG A 212 17.12 -21.22 -1.80
CA ARG A 212 18.21 -22.07 -1.31
C ARG A 212 17.69 -23.41 -0.80
N LEU A 213 16.52 -23.42 -0.17
CA LEU A 213 15.87 -24.64 0.33
C LEU A 213 15.12 -25.40 -0.78
N TYR A 214 14.53 -24.68 -1.74
CA TYR A 214 13.71 -25.23 -2.83
C TYR A 214 14.19 -24.76 -4.22
N PRO A 215 15.41 -25.14 -4.65
CA PRO A 215 15.99 -24.64 -5.89
C PRO A 215 15.21 -25.03 -7.15
N SER A 216 14.46 -26.13 -7.12
CA SER A 216 13.57 -26.55 -8.22
C SER A 216 12.42 -25.58 -8.48
N ASN A 217 12.11 -24.69 -7.54
CA ASN A 217 10.96 -23.79 -7.62
C ASN A 217 11.31 -22.43 -8.25
N LEU A 218 12.56 -22.22 -8.67
CA LEU A 218 13.04 -20.95 -9.22
C LEU A 218 12.12 -20.35 -10.29
N GLU A 219 11.79 -21.13 -11.34
CA GLU A 219 10.93 -20.66 -12.43
C GLU A 219 9.52 -20.32 -11.96
N ALA A 220 8.98 -21.11 -11.03
CA ALA A 220 7.65 -20.90 -10.47
C ALA A 220 7.59 -19.61 -9.63
N VAL A 221 8.59 -19.39 -8.77
CA VAL A 221 8.73 -18.17 -7.95
C VAL A 221 8.89 -16.94 -8.84
N HIS A 222 9.77 -16.99 -9.85
CA HIS A 222 9.96 -15.88 -10.78
C HIS A 222 8.68 -15.55 -11.55
N ARG A 223 7.95 -16.58 -12.00
CA ARG A 223 6.64 -16.39 -12.63
C ARG A 223 5.65 -15.71 -11.68
N THR A 224 5.53 -16.19 -10.44
CA THR A 224 4.63 -15.59 -9.45
C THR A 224 4.98 -14.12 -9.21
N LEU A 225 6.23 -13.81 -8.89
CA LEU A 225 6.68 -12.44 -8.58
C LEU A 225 6.48 -11.48 -9.77
N SER A 226 6.56 -11.97 -11.02
CA SER A 226 6.34 -11.13 -12.20
C SER A 226 4.92 -10.53 -12.31
N TYR A 227 3.91 -11.11 -11.65
CA TYR A 227 2.56 -10.51 -11.56
C TYR A 227 2.47 -9.36 -10.56
N PHE A 228 3.41 -9.27 -9.63
CA PHE A 228 3.41 -8.28 -8.54
C PHE A 228 4.36 -7.12 -8.83
N ASP A 229 5.20 -7.25 -9.86
CA ASP A 229 6.22 -6.27 -10.19
C ASP A 229 5.64 -4.88 -10.48
N LEU A 230 6.03 -3.90 -9.67
CA LEU A 230 5.54 -2.53 -9.72
C LEU A 230 5.84 -1.83 -11.05
N ARG A 231 6.83 -2.30 -11.82
CA ARG A 231 7.14 -1.76 -13.15
C ARG A 231 5.97 -1.92 -14.12
N TRP A 232 5.07 -2.88 -13.88
CA TRP A 232 3.90 -3.14 -14.73
C TRP A 232 2.62 -2.44 -14.26
N ALA A 233 2.67 -1.83 -13.07
CA ALA A 233 1.54 -1.24 -12.36
C ALA A 233 1.76 0.27 -12.13
N PRO A 234 1.93 1.09 -13.18
CA PRO A 234 1.93 2.54 -12.97
C PRO A 234 0.55 2.97 -12.45
N ALA A 235 0.54 3.96 -11.57
CA ALA A 235 -0.70 4.64 -11.18
C ALA A 235 -1.39 5.21 -12.43
N PRO A 236 -2.72 5.46 -12.38
CA PRO A 236 -3.44 6.04 -13.51
C PRO A 236 -2.76 7.31 -14.00
N GLU A 237 -2.79 7.53 -15.32
CA GLU A 237 -2.51 8.84 -15.91
C GLU A 237 -3.35 9.86 -15.10
N TYR A 238 -2.76 10.99 -14.69
CA TYR A 238 -3.38 12.01 -13.81
C TYR A 238 -3.31 11.80 -12.28
N SER A 239 -2.69 10.74 -11.76
CA SER A 239 -2.46 10.58 -10.32
C SER A 239 -1.03 10.96 -9.92
N PRO A 240 -0.77 12.16 -9.35
CA PRO A 240 0.55 12.49 -8.83
C PRO A 240 1.06 11.39 -7.91
N THR A 241 2.27 10.92 -8.18
CA THR A 241 2.89 9.78 -7.52
C THR A 241 4.26 10.17 -7.01
N LEU A 242 4.42 10.18 -5.70
CA LEU A 242 5.70 10.35 -5.02
C LEU A 242 6.30 8.97 -4.73
N LEU A 243 7.42 8.65 -5.36
CA LEU A 243 8.27 7.51 -5.03
C LEU A 243 9.34 7.96 -4.03
N ILE A 244 9.45 7.25 -2.91
CA ILE A 244 10.49 7.47 -1.91
C ILE A 244 11.43 6.26 -1.93
N GLY A 245 12.72 6.51 -2.12
CA GLY A 245 13.74 5.46 -2.25
C GLY A 245 15.03 5.78 -1.51
N GLY A 246 15.98 4.85 -1.58
CA GLY A 246 17.29 4.97 -0.95
C GLY A 246 18.17 6.06 -1.56
N ALA A 247 19.29 6.32 -0.89
CA ALA A 247 20.33 7.20 -1.40
C ALA A 247 21.03 6.60 -2.64
N ASP A 248 21.72 7.44 -3.41
CA ASP A 248 22.48 7.02 -4.58
C ASP A 248 23.40 5.82 -4.27
N GLY A 249 23.24 4.73 -5.02
CA GLY A 249 23.98 3.48 -4.86
C GLY A 249 23.31 2.44 -3.96
N GLU A 250 22.18 2.76 -3.31
CA GLU A 250 21.35 1.76 -2.64
C GLU A 250 20.52 0.94 -3.65
N LEU A 251 20.03 -0.22 -3.21
CA LEU A 251 19.32 -1.18 -4.08
C LEU A 251 18.09 -0.59 -4.78
N LEU A 252 17.40 0.34 -4.11
CA LEU A 252 16.17 1.00 -4.55
C LEU A 252 16.35 2.52 -4.55
N ASP A 253 17.39 2.99 -5.24
CA ASP A 253 17.68 4.41 -5.44
C ASP A 253 16.93 4.99 -6.65
N ARG A 254 17.27 6.23 -7.02
CA ARG A 254 16.68 6.89 -8.19
C ARG A 254 16.97 6.18 -9.50
N GLU A 255 18.20 5.67 -9.70
CA GLU A 255 18.61 4.98 -10.92
C GLU A 255 17.81 3.69 -11.08
N ALA A 256 17.61 2.94 -9.99
CA ALA A 256 16.80 1.73 -9.98
C ALA A 256 15.35 2.01 -10.42
N PHE A 257 14.75 3.12 -9.96
CA PHE A 257 13.37 3.50 -10.29
C PHE A 257 13.17 4.19 -11.64
N GLU A 258 14.24 4.49 -12.38
CA GLU A 258 14.15 5.24 -13.64
C GLU A 258 13.15 4.63 -14.66
N PRO A 259 13.06 3.30 -14.87
CA PRO A 259 12.03 2.71 -15.73
C PRO A 259 10.59 3.03 -15.31
N LEU A 260 10.32 3.03 -14.01
CA LEU A 260 9.00 3.35 -13.47
C LEU A 260 8.73 4.86 -13.53
N LEU A 261 9.72 5.69 -13.21
CA LEU A 261 9.61 7.14 -13.35
C LEU A 261 9.33 7.57 -14.79
N GLN A 262 9.96 6.92 -15.78
CA GLN A 262 9.69 7.15 -17.20
C GLN A 262 8.24 6.79 -17.56
N THR A 263 7.71 5.72 -16.99
CA THR A 263 6.32 5.30 -17.20
C THR A 263 5.33 6.28 -16.55
N LEU A 264 5.66 6.80 -15.36
CA LEU A 264 4.84 7.81 -14.67
C LEU A 264 4.91 9.20 -15.35
N GLY A 265 5.97 9.48 -16.10
CA GLY A 265 6.15 10.73 -16.82
C GLY A 265 6.11 11.95 -15.89
N GLU A 266 5.35 12.99 -16.25
CA GLU A 266 5.22 14.22 -15.46
C GLU A 266 4.48 14.02 -14.11
N TRP A 267 3.81 12.88 -13.92
CA TRP A 267 3.09 12.56 -12.70
C TRP A 267 3.98 11.89 -11.65
N GLY A 268 5.17 11.41 -12.05
CA GLY A 268 6.13 10.77 -11.17
C GLY A 268 7.14 11.75 -10.58
N GLU A 269 7.26 11.75 -9.26
CA GLU A 269 8.32 12.44 -8.52
C GLU A 269 9.12 11.43 -7.70
N PHE A 270 10.42 11.65 -7.58
CA PHE A 270 11.30 10.85 -6.72
C PHE A 270 11.81 11.69 -5.56
N ARG A 271 11.85 11.10 -4.37
CA ARG A 271 12.47 11.65 -3.18
C ARG A 271 13.42 10.63 -2.56
N GLU A 272 14.67 11.02 -2.39
CA GLU A 272 15.61 10.28 -1.56
C GLU A 272 15.20 10.34 -0.09
N LEU A 273 15.23 9.17 0.56
CA LEU A 273 14.93 8.96 1.98
C LEU A 273 16.07 9.51 2.84
N GLU A 274 15.74 10.37 3.80
CA GLU A 274 16.75 10.95 4.72
C GLU A 274 16.91 10.15 6.02
N HIS A 275 16.26 8.98 6.12
CA HIS A 275 16.18 8.15 7.33
C HIS A 275 15.76 8.95 8.57
N SER A 276 14.87 9.92 8.37
CA SER A 276 14.43 10.84 9.40
C SER A 276 12.92 10.97 9.34
N ALA A 277 12.25 10.35 10.32
CA ALA A 277 10.80 10.43 10.47
C ALA A 277 10.29 11.89 10.41
N PHE A 278 11.07 12.85 10.90
CA PHE A 278 10.76 14.28 10.80
C PHE A 278 10.87 14.79 9.36
N LYS A 279 12.04 14.67 8.72
CA LYS A 279 12.26 15.29 7.40
C LYS A 279 11.44 14.61 6.29
N ASP A 280 11.40 13.28 6.32
CA ASP A 280 10.65 12.48 5.34
C ASP A 280 9.14 12.71 5.53
N GLY A 281 8.69 12.79 6.78
CA GLY A 281 7.30 13.09 7.12
C GLY A 281 6.90 14.51 6.74
N LEU A 282 7.71 15.52 7.07
CA LEU A 282 7.46 16.92 6.72
C LEU A 282 7.33 17.09 5.21
N PHE A 283 8.29 16.55 4.44
CA PHE A 283 8.24 16.62 2.98
C PHE A 283 6.98 15.95 2.43
N THR A 284 6.64 14.76 2.93
CA THR A 284 5.43 14.03 2.51
C THR A 284 4.16 14.84 2.79
N GLU A 285 4.06 15.49 3.95
CA GLU A 285 2.92 16.33 4.31
C GLU A 285 2.82 17.59 3.44
N GLU A 286 3.93 18.26 3.18
CA GLU A 286 3.99 19.43 2.29
C GLU A 286 3.62 19.05 0.86
N TRP A 287 4.15 17.93 0.37
CA TRP A 287 3.87 17.42 -0.97
C TRP A 287 2.38 17.06 -1.12
N LEU A 288 1.82 16.28 -0.19
CA LEU A 288 0.39 15.93 -0.20
C LEU A 288 -0.49 17.17 -0.13
N THR A 289 -0.16 18.12 0.74
CA THR A 289 -0.91 19.38 0.87
C THR A 289 -0.96 20.13 -0.44
N LYS A 290 0.20 20.28 -1.10
CA LYS A 290 0.30 20.96 -2.39
C LYS A 290 -0.51 20.25 -3.47
N LYS A 291 -0.37 18.91 -3.59
CA LYS A 291 -1.03 18.14 -4.65
C LYS A 291 -2.55 18.05 -4.46
N LEU A 292 -3.01 17.92 -3.21
CA LEU A 292 -4.43 17.91 -2.86
C LEU A 292 -5.09 19.30 -2.90
N GLY A 293 -4.32 20.37 -3.17
CA GLY A 293 -4.82 21.75 -3.25
C GLY A 293 -5.26 22.31 -1.89
N LEU A 294 -4.61 21.90 -0.80
CA LEU A 294 -4.92 22.33 0.56
C LEU A 294 -4.11 23.58 0.95
N ALA A 295 -4.67 24.42 1.82
CA ALA A 295 -4.10 25.73 2.14
C ALA A 295 -2.79 25.68 2.95
N LYS A 296 -2.66 24.71 3.87
CA LYS A 296 -1.48 24.55 4.72
C LYS A 296 -1.29 23.09 5.11
N PRO A 297 -0.03 22.64 5.31
CA PRO A 297 0.23 21.31 5.81
C PRO A 297 -0.26 21.16 7.26
N VAL A 298 -0.65 19.94 7.60
CA VAL A 298 -1.12 19.58 8.93
C VAL A 298 -0.01 18.85 9.64
N LEU A 299 0.85 19.63 10.30
CA LEU A 299 2.05 19.13 10.94
C LEU A 299 1.81 18.82 12.43
N PRO A 300 2.47 17.80 12.99
CA PRO A 300 2.51 17.59 14.45
C PRO A 300 3.01 18.84 15.16
N GLU A 301 2.53 19.14 16.37
CA GLU A 301 2.95 20.33 17.12
C GLU A 301 4.47 20.44 17.29
N HIS A 302 5.17 19.31 17.46
CA HIS A 302 6.62 19.29 17.62
C HIS A 302 7.41 19.47 16.31
N TRP A 303 6.71 19.62 15.16
CA TRP A 303 7.28 19.90 13.84
C TRP A 303 7.03 21.34 13.38
N GLN A 304 6.19 22.08 14.10
CA GLN A 304 5.88 23.51 13.87
C GLN A 304 6.93 24.40 14.55
#